data_AF-A0A2D6L3L1-F1
#
_entry.id   AF-A0A2D6L3L1-F1
#
_cell.length_a   1.000
_cell.length_b   1.000
_cell.length_c   1.000
_cell.angle_alpha   90.00
_cell.angle_beta   90.00
_cell.angle_gamma   90.00
#
_symmetry.space_group_name_H-M   'P 1'
#
loop_
_entity.id
_entity.type
_entity.pdbx_description
1 polymer ?
#
loop_
_entity_poly.entity_id
_entity_poly.type
_entity_poly.pdbx_seq_one_letter_code
_entity_poly.pdbx_strand_id
1 'polypeptide(L)'
;MEIKKRHIVGIAFGVITVISSLFAIGTEFFFFIIGMGILIGVSPFVFTIINENRIATEKEEMFLEFARNLIESVKTGTPVSKSIINVKNKSYGVLSENVKKLANQIYLGIPLNTALNTFAKDVNNTTISRALTLIGNAERAGGEIGEILESVTEAVSMSDKLKKERKTTISTLVIQGYIIFFIFIGIILVMQFKILPMISGIADTKIGDIGGETVSAEEMANAFLYLLLVQGFFSGLTIGKLAEGQIKSGIRHSFALMFMSFIASTGANIIWG
;
A
#
# COMPACT_ATOMS: atom_id res chain seq x y z
N MET A 1 -10.68 10.48 9.66
CA MET A 1 -10.87 10.12 8.24
C MET A 1 -12.04 10.94 7.74
N GLU A 2 -11.79 12.02 7.02
CA GLU A 2 -12.87 12.76 6.37
C GLU A 2 -13.33 11.98 5.14
N ILE A 3 -14.56 11.51 5.17
CA ILE A 3 -15.18 10.78 4.07
C ILE A 3 -15.41 11.78 2.93
N LYS A 4 -14.44 11.90 2.02
CA LYS A 4 -14.61 12.68 0.78
C LYS A 4 -15.71 12.06 -0.08
N LYS A 5 -16.46 12.92 -0.80
CA LYS A 5 -17.57 12.56 -1.71
C LYS A 5 -17.22 11.41 -2.69
N ARG A 6 -15.94 11.22 -3.03
CA ARG A 6 -15.47 10.12 -3.89
C ARG A 6 -15.61 8.72 -3.26
N HIS A 7 -15.55 8.60 -1.93
CA HIS A 7 -15.79 7.32 -1.24
C HIS A 7 -17.26 6.91 -1.25
N ILE A 8 -18.16 7.89 -1.12
CA ILE A 8 -19.62 7.66 -1.16
C ILE A 8 -20.06 7.24 -2.55
N VAL A 9 -19.48 7.82 -3.61
CA VAL A 9 -19.76 7.42 -5.00
C VAL A 9 -19.26 6.00 -5.29
N GLY A 10 -18.10 5.61 -4.75
CA GLY A 10 -17.59 4.24 -4.83
C GLY A 10 -18.49 3.21 -4.16
N ILE A 11 -18.85 3.48 -2.91
CA ILE A 11 -19.76 2.62 -2.13
C ILE A 11 -21.13 2.55 -2.82
N ALA A 12 -21.65 3.66 -3.34
CA ALA A 12 -22.92 3.68 -4.07
C ALA A 12 -22.86 2.82 -5.34
N PHE A 13 -21.79 2.89 -6.13
CA PHE A 13 -21.61 2.03 -7.30
C PHE A 13 -21.46 0.54 -6.91
N GLY A 14 -20.72 0.24 -5.85
CA GLY A 14 -20.60 -1.13 -5.32
C GLY A 14 -21.94 -1.69 -4.85
N VAL A 15 -22.72 -0.89 -4.12
CA VAL A 15 -24.06 -1.25 -3.65
C VAL A 15 -25.04 -1.41 -4.81
N ILE A 16 -25.01 -0.53 -5.81
CA ILE A 16 -25.83 -0.66 -7.04
C ILE A 16 -25.49 -1.95 -7.79
N THR A 17 -24.21 -2.32 -7.86
CA THR A 17 -23.77 -3.55 -8.55
C THR A 17 -24.19 -4.82 -7.78
N VAL A 18 -24.14 -4.78 -6.44
CA VAL A 18 -24.66 -5.85 -5.56
C VAL A 18 -26.19 -5.94 -5.59
N ILE A 19 -26.89 -4.82 -5.77
CA ILE A 19 -28.34 -4.81 -5.95
C ILE A 19 -28.72 -5.33 -7.35
N SER A 20 -27.92 -5.04 -8.38
CA SER A 20 -28.09 -5.66 -9.71
C SER A 20 -27.82 -7.17 -9.69
N SER A 21 -26.97 -7.68 -8.80
CA SER A 21 -26.74 -9.12 -8.68
C SER A 21 -27.97 -9.85 -8.13
N LEU A 22 -28.75 -9.22 -7.23
CA LEU A 22 -30.00 -9.77 -6.70
C LEU A 22 -31.05 -10.07 -7.78
N PHE A 23 -30.98 -9.42 -8.94
CA PHE A 23 -31.88 -9.67 -10.08
C PHE A 23 -31.48 -10.89 -10.93
N ALA A 24 -30.29 -11.45 -10.72
CA ALA A 24 -29.72 -12.59 -11.45
C ALA A 24 -29.72 -13.90 -10.63
N ILE A 25 -30.56 -14.02 -9.60
CA ILE A 25 -30.72 -15.24 -8.81
C ILE A 25 -31.12 -16.39 -9.75
N GLY A 26 -30.21 -17.36 -9.96
CA GLY A 26 -30.44 -18.54 -10.79
C GLY A 26 -29.58 -18.69 -12.05
N THR A 27 -28.58 -17.84 -12.29
CA THR A 27 -27.62 -18.00 -13.42
C THR A 27 -26.18 -18.16 -12.92
N GLU A 28 -25.34 -18.89 -13.66
CA GLU A 28 -23.88 -19.05 -13.40
C GLU A 28 -23.15 -17.70 -13.21
N PHE A 29 -23.74 -16.60 -13.70
CA PHE A 29 -23.23 -15.24 -13.61
C PHE A 29 -23.61 -14.47 -12.32
N PHE A 30 -24.43 -15.04 -11.43
CA PHE A 30 -24.81 -14.38 -10.18
C PHE A 30 -23.59 -14.06 -9.30
N PHE A 31 -22.70 -15.03 -9.15
CA PHE A 31 -21.46 -14.88 -8.38
C PHE A 31 -20.43 -13.98 -9.09
N PHE A 32 -20.47 -13.94 -10.43
CA PHE A 32 -19.69 -13.03 -11.25
C PHE A 32 -20.00 -11.56 -10.93
N ILE A 33 -21.28 -11.21 -10.82
CA ILE A 33 -21.75 -9.84 -10.60
C ILE A 33 -21.48 -9.37 -9.16
N ILE A 34 -21.61 -10.26 -8.16
CA ILE A 34 -21.27 -9.94 -6.75
C ILE A 34 -19.77 -9.65 -6.60
N GLY A 35 -18.92 -10.50 -7.17
CA GLY A 35 -17.47 -10.31 -7.12
C GLY A 35 -17.04 -8.99 -7.77
N MET A 36 -17.62 -8.66 -8.94
CA MET A 36 -17.37 -7.40 -9.62
C MET A 36 -17.89 -6.18 -8.83
N GLY A 37 -19.03 -6.28 -8.16
CA GLY A 37 -19.60 -5.20 -7.36
C GLY A 37 -18.76 -4.85 -6.13
N ILE A 38 -18.25 -5.86 -5.44
CA ILE A 38 -17.33 -5.68 -4.31
C ILE A 38 -16.00 -5.07 -4.81
N LEU A 39 -15.51 -5.50 -5.97
CA LEU A 39 -14.30 -4.92 -6.57
C LEU A 39 -14.51 -3.43 -6.96
N ILE A 40 -15.60 -3.10 -7.64
CA ILE A 40 -15.84 -1.71 -8.04
C ILE A 40 -16.03 -0.79 -6.81
N GLY A 41 -16.67 -1.30 -5.75
CA GLY A 41 -16.89 -0.55 -4.51
C GLY A 41 -15.62 -0.22 -3.71
N VAL A 42 -14.64 -1.12 -3.70
CA VAL A 42 -13.40 -0.97 -2.91
C VAL A 42 -12.31 -0.17 -3.65
N SER A 43 -12.38 -0.12 -4.99
CA SER A 43 -11.42 0.58 -5.85
C SER A 43 -11.09 2.04 -5.42
N PRO A 44 -12.06 2.95 -5.21
CA PRO A 44 -11.74 4.34 -4.87
C PRO A 44 -11.10 4.51 -3.48
N PHE A 45 -11.35 3.58 -2.57
CA PHE A 45 -10.68 3.55 -1.26
C PHE A 45 -9.19 3.21 -1.40
N VAL A 46 -8.88 2.22 -2.23
CA VAL A 46 -7.51 1.81 -2.56
C VAL A 46 -6.73 2.94 -3.24
N PHE A 47 -7.33 3.62 -4.22
CA PHE A 47 -6.68 4.74 -4.91
C PHE A 47 -6.31 5.91 -3.98
N THR A 48 -7.14 6.18 -2.97
CA THR A 48 -6.90 7.29 -2.03
C THR A 48 -5.69 7.00 -1.14
N ILE A 49 -5.57 5.77 -0.62
CA ILE A 49 -4.46 5.35 0.25
C ILE A 49 -3.13 5.37 -0.51
N ILE A 50 -3.11 4.92 -1.77
CA ILE A 50 -1.90 4.93 -2.60
C ILE A 50 -1.37 6.35 -2.79
N ASN A 51 -2.27 7.31 -3.02
CA ASN A 51 -1.87 8.69 -3.29
C ASN A 51 -1.35 9.40 -2.03
N GLU A 52 -1.95 9.15 -0.87
CA GLU A 52 -1.50 9.69 0.42
C GLU A 52 -0.11 9.15 0.81
N ASN A 53 0.13 7.84 0.66
CA ASN A 53 1.43 7.23 0.96
C ASN A 53 2.54 7.73 0.02
N ARG A 54 2.24 7.94 -1.26
CA ARG A 54 3.20 8.47 -2.23
C ARG A 54 3.65 9.88 -1.85
N ILE A 55 2.70 10.77 -1.56
CA ILE A 55 2.99 12.15 -1.15
C ILE A 55 3.78 12.18 0.17
N ALA A 56 3.43 11.32 1.14
CA ALA A 56 4.15 11.24 2.40
C ALA A 56 5.61 10.79 2.20
N THR A 57 5.85 9.81 1.33
CA THR A 57 7.19 9.31 1.00
C THR A 57 8.02 10.37 0.27
N GLU A 58 7.41 11.05 -0.71
CA GLU A 58 8.06 12.15 -1.44
C GLU A 58 8.46 13.31 -0.51
N LYS A 59 7.60 13.66 0.47
CA LYS A 59 7.96 14.61 1.53
C LYS A 59 9.18 14.15 2.32
N GLU A 60 9.27 12.88 2.71
CA GLU A 60 10.44 12.36 3.45
C GLU A 60 11.73 12.45 2.63
N GLU A 61 11.69 12.06 1.36
CA GLU A 61 12.86 12.11 0.46
C GLU A 61 13.35 13.55 0.25
N MET A 62 12.43 14.48 -0.04
CA MET A 62 12.77 15.89 -0.24
C MET A 62 13.21 16.57 1.07
N PHE A 63 12.73 16.11 2.23
CA PHE A 63 13.20 16.60 3.53
C PHE A 63 14.64 16.19 3.80
N LEU A 64 15.04 14.98 3.42
CA LEU A 64 16.44 14.54 3.52
C LEU A 64 17.34 15.40 2.64
N GLU A 65 16.90 15.74 1.44
CA GLU A 65 17.62 16.65 0.55
C GLU A 65 17.74 18.07 1.12
N PHE A 66 16.66 18.60 1.72
CA PHE A 66 16.71 19.86 2.46
C PHE A 66 17.72 19.81 3.62
N ALA A 67 17.67 18.76 4.46
CA ALA A 67 18.58 18.60 5.58
C ALA A 67 20.05 18.51 5.13
N ARG A 68 20.35 17.76 4.07
CA ARG A 68 21.71 17.66 3.50
C ARG A 68 22.22 19.03 3.03
N ASN A 69 21.41 19.76 2.27
CA ASN A 69 21.76 21.10 1.80
C ASN A 69 21.96 22.09 2.95
N LEU A 70 21.13 21.99 4.00
CA LEU A 70 21.27 22.81 5.20
C LEU A 70 22.60 22.52 5.91
N ILE A 71 22.95 21.24 6.08
CA ILE A 71 24.20 20.80 6.70
C ILE A 71 25.41 21.29 5.90
N GLU A 72 25.37 21.16 4.57
CA GLU A 72 26.42 21.66 3.68
C GLU A 72 26.65 23.17 3.89
N SER A 73 25.58 23.95 4.00
CA SER A 73 25.66 25.39 4.28
C SER A 73 26.10 25.71 5.72
N VAL A 74 25.80 24.87 6.71
CA VAL A 74 26.25 25.08 8.10
C VAL A 74 27.73 24.74 8.26
N LYS A 75 28.22 23.70 7.56
CA LYS A 75 29.64 23.32 7.55
C LYS A 75 30.57 24.42 7.02
N THR A 76 30.06 25.37 6.23
CA THR A 76 30.83 26.55 5.81
C THR A 76 30.90 27.66 6.87
N GLY A 77 30.50 27.36 8.11
CA GLY A 77 30.52 28.31 9.23
C GLY A 77 29.34 29.28 9.26
N THR A 78 28.32 29.07 8.42
CA THR A 78 27.13 29.93 8.41
C THR A 78 26.15 29.50 9.50
N PRO A 79 25.61 30.43 10.32
CA PRO A 79 24.61 30.09 11.34
C PRO A 79 23.37 29.42 10.74
N VAL A 80 22.78 28.45 11.46
CA VAL A 80 21.64 27.63 11.00
C VAL A 80 20.51 28.48 10.40
N SER A 81 20.10 29.54 11.10
CA SER A 81 19.08 30.48 10.62
C SER A 81 19.38 31.09 9.26
N LYS A 82 20.65 31.47 9.01
CA LYS A 82 21.09 32.07 7.74
C LYS A 82 21.28 30.99 6.66
N SER A 83 21.72 29.80 7.03
CA SER A 83 21.80 28.63 6.15
C SER A 83 20.44 28.22 5.61
N ILE A 84 19.37 28.26 6.43
CA ILE A 84 17.99 28.03 5.97
C ILE A 84 17.58 29.05 4.89
N ILE A 85 17.96 30.32 5.05
CA ILE A 85 17.66 31.38 4.06
C ILE A 85 18.43 31.11 2.75
N ASN A 86 19.68 30.67 2.83
CA ASN A 86 20.52 30.40 1.66
C ASN A 86 19.99 29.25 0.81
N VAL A 87 19.48 28.19 1.44
CA VAL A 87 19.03 26.98 0.73
C VAL A 87 17.57 27.07 0.24
N LYS A 88 16.83 28.13 0.60
CA LYS A 88 15.39 28.28 0.30
C LYS A 88 14.99 28.20 -1.18
N ASN A 89 15.92 28.53 -2.08
CA ASN A 89 15.67 28.58 -3.53
C ASN A 89 16.03 27.26 -4.24
N LYS A 90 16.56 26.26 -3.52
CA LYS A 90 16.77 24.92 -4.07
C LYS A 90 15.43 24.21 -4.26
N SER A 91 15.41 23.21 -5.14
CA SER A 91 14.20 22.44 -5.46
C SER A 91 13.98 21.34 -4.43
N TYR A 92 12.85 21.39 -3.72
CA TYR A 92 12.45 20.37 -2.73
C TYR A 92 11.09 19.75 -3.06
N GLY A 93 10.69 19.77 -4.34
CA GLY A 93 9.40 19.24 -4.79
C GLY A 93 8.23 19.78 -3.97
N VAL A 94 7.43 18.86 -3.42
CA VAL A 94 6.27 19.13 -2.54
C VAL A 94 6.57 19.90 -1.25
N LEU A 95 7.85 20.00 -0.85
CA LEU A 95 8.29 20.75 0.34
C LEU A 95 8.73 22.18 0.02
N SER A 96 8.91 22.54 -1.25
CA SER A 96 9.51 23.82 -1.64
C SER A 96 8.76 25.03 -1.07
N GLU A 97 7.42 24.99 -1.07
CA GLU A 97 6.59 26.07 -0.51
C GLU A 97 6.74 26.18 1.00
N ASN A 98 6.74 25.04 1.71
CA ASN A 98 6.92 24.96 3.15
C ASN A 98 8.32 25.46 3.57
N VAL A 99 9.36 25.11 2.81
CA VAL A 99 10.75 25.56 3.06
C VAL A 99 10.90 27.07 2.81
N LYS A 100 10.25 27.60 1.76
CA LYS A 100 10.21 29.05 1.51
C LYS A 100 9.51 29.79 2.64
N LYS A 101 8.40 29.26 3.15
CA LYS A 101 7.69 29.82 4.30
C LYS A 101 8.56 29.81 5.55
N LEU A 102 9.26 28.70 5.84
CA LEU A 102 10.23 28.61 6.93
C LEU A 102 11.33 29.69 6.81
N ALA A 103 11.97 29.80 5.64
CA ALA A 103 13.01 30.80 5.42
C ALA A 103 12.49 32.25 5.57
N ASN A 104 11.27 32.53 5.11
CA ASN A 104 10.65 33.84 5.28
C ASN A 104 10.34 34.14 6.75
N GLN A 105 9.90 33.15 7.54
CA GLN A 105 9.69 33.33 8.98
C GLN A 105 11.00 33.71 9.70
N ILE A 106 12.10 33.04 9.36
CA ILE A 106 13.42 33.38 9.90
C ILE A 106 13.88 34.77 9.45
N TYR A 107 13.65 35.13 8.18
CA TYR A 107 13.97 36.47 7.65
C TYR A 107 13.19 37.57 8.37
N LEU A 108 11.94 37.29 8.78
CA LEU A 108 11.09 38.19 9.56
C LEU A 108 11.46 38.25 11.06
N GLY A 109 12.52 37.56 11.49
CA GLY A 109 12.99 37.60 12.87
C GLY A 109 12.27 36.65 13.83
N ILE A 110 11.48 35.70 13.33
CA ILE A 110 10.83 34.69 14.18
C ILE A 110 11.90 33.73 14.72
N PRO A 111 11.88 33.37 16.03
CA PRO A 111 12.85 32.44 16.59
C PRO A 111 12.86 31.09 15.88
N LEU A 112 14.06 30.54 15.67
CA LEU A 112 14.28 29.31 14.90
C LEU A 112 13.40 28.14 15.37
N ASN A 113 13.32 27.92 16.68
CA ASN A 113 12.52 26.82 17.24
C ASN A 113 11.02 26.97 16.92
N THR A 114 10.48 28.19 17.03
CA THR A 114 9.09 28.49 16.65
C THR A 114 8.83 28.27 15.17
N ALA A 115 9.77 28.69 14.32
CA ALA A 115 9.68 28.53 12.87
C ALA A 115 9.75 27.04 12.46
N LEU A 116 10.68 26.26 13.06
CA LEU A 116 10.80 24.81 12.85
C LEU A 116 9.54 24.06 13.30
N ASN A 117 8.93 24.45 14.42
CA ASN A 117 7.68 23.85 14.90
C ASN A 117 6.50 24.17 13.97
N THR A 118 6.46 25.39 13.42
CA THR A 118 5.44 25.78 12.42
C THR A 118 5.63 24.98 11.13
N PHE A 119 6.87 24.86 10.65
CA PHE A 119 7.22 24.02 9.50
C PHE A 119 6.84 22.55 9.74
N ALA A 120 7.10 21.99 10.92
CA ALA A 120 6.68 20.63 11.28
C ALA A 120 5.17 20.43 11.18
N LYS A 121 4.37 21.42 11.61
CA LYS A 121 2.90 21.40 11.49
C LYS A 121 2.44 21.52 10.05
N ASP A 122 3.04 22.40 9.26
CA ASP A 122 2.68 22.63 7.86
C ASP A 122 2.99 21.39 6.99
N VAL A 123 4.11 20.71 7.26
CA VAL A 123 4.50 19.50 6.53
C VAL A 123 3.59 18.32 6.84
N ASN A 124 3.02 18.26 8.05
CA ASN A 124 2.11 17.22 8.53
C ASN A 124 2.63 15.80 8.26
N ASN A 125 3.87 15.53 8.66
CA ASN A 125 4.50 14.21 8.57
C ASN A 125 5.21 13.90 9.91
N THR A 126 4.83 12.80 10.55
CA THR A 126 5.34 12.40 11.87
C THR A 126 6.86 12.21 11.91
N THR A 127 7.46 11.65 10.86
CA THR A 127 8.91 11.42 10.76
C THR A 127 9.66 12.76 10.74
N ILE A 128 9.21 13.68 9.90
CA ILE A 128 9.82 15.00 9.72
C ILE A 128 9.67 15.85 10.98
N SER A 129 8.50 15.86 11.61
CA SER A 129 8.25 16.61 12.85
C SER A 129 9.17 16.18 14.00
N ARG A 130 9.45 14.88 14.13
CA ARG A 130 10.39 14.35 15.13
C ARG A 130 11.81 14.83 14.85
N ALA A 131 12.27 14.75 13.59
CA ALA A 131 13.60 15.22 13.20
C ALA A 131 13.80 16.72 13.47
N LEU A 132 12.81 17.56 13.10
CA LEU A 132 12.86 19.01 13.33
C LEU A 132 12.90 19.38 14.81
N THR A 133 12.19 18.63 15.65
CA THR A 133 12.21 18.83 17.12
C THR A 133 13.60 18.53 17.69
N LEU A 134 14.24 17.46 17.21
CA LEU A 134 15.61 17.12 17.62
C LEU A 134 16.61 18.20 17.18
N ILE A 135 16.51 18.70 15.94
CA ILE A 135 17.34 19.79 15.44
C ILE A 135 17.16 21.07 16.28
N GLY A 136 15.92 21.44 16.59
CA GLY A 136 15.62 22.63 17.39
C GLY A 136 16.09 22.53 18.86
N ASN A 137 16.11 21.32 19.42
CA ASN A 137 16.65 21.08 20.76
C ASN A 137 18.19 21.07 20.77
N ALA A 138 18.81 20.51 19.73
CA ALA A 138 20.26 20.49 19.57
C ALA A 138 20.83 21.92 19.42
N GLU A 139 20.18 22.77 18.63
CA GLU A 139 20.61 24.17 18.46
C GLU A 139 20.51 24.96 19.77
N ARG A 140 19.44 24.77 20.56
CA ARG A 140 19.30 25.39 21.88
C ARG A 140 20.34 24.95 22.90
N ALA A 141 20.87 23.74 22.75
CA ALA A 141 21.87 23.19 23.66
C ALA A 141 23.29 23.72 23.40
N GLY A 142 23.53 24.45 22.31
CA GLY A 142 24.76 25.21 22.07
C GLY A 142 26.05 24.41 21.89
N GLY A 143 25.97 23.09 21.74
CA GLY A 143 27.13 22.22 21.49
C GLY A 143 27.68 22.37 20.07
N GLU A 144 28.92 21.92 19.83
CA GLU A 144 29.57 21.96 18.51
C GLU A 144 28.63 21.38 17.45
N ILE A 145 28.00 22.29 16.71
CA ILE A 145 26.99 21.95 15.72
C ILE A 145 27.60 21.01 14.67
N GLY A 146 28.92 21.08 14.43
CA GLY A 146 29.65 20.16 13.56
C GLY A 146 29.58 18.70 14.01
N GLU A 147 30.01 18.40 15.24
CA GLU A 147 30.04 17.03 15.79
C GLU A 147 28.63 16.46 16.01
N ILE A 148 27.69 17.33 16.42
CA ILE A 148 26.27 16.96 16.56
C ILE A 148 25.66 16.68 15.18
N LEU A 149 25.93 17.52 14.18
CA LEU A 149 25.45 17.29 12.81
C LEU A 149 26.09 16.06 12.18
N GLU A 150 27.35 15.76 12.49
CA GLU A 150 28.03 14.55 12.03
C GLU A 150 27.38 13.31 12.63
N SER A 151 27.15 13.30 13.95
CA SER A 151 26.43 12.23 14.64
C SER A 151 24.99 12.07 14.12
N VAL A 152 24.30 13.17 13.84
CA VAL A 152 22.94 13.15 13.25
C VAL A 152 22.99 12.63 11.81
N THR A 153 23.99 13.03 11.03
CA THR A 153 24.16 12.56 9.65
C THR A 153 24.44 11.06 9.60
N GLU A 154 25.29 10.57 10.50
CA GLU A 154 25.58 9.15 10.64
C GLU A 154 24.35 8.36 11.08
N ALA A 155 23.61 8.85 12.07
CA ALA A 155 22.35 8.24 12.51
C ALA A 155 21.29 8.22 11.40
N VAL A 156 21.19 9.29 10.59
CA VAL A 156 20.29 9.36 9.44
C VAL A 156 20.74 8.41 8.33
N SER A 157 22.04 8.36 8.03
CA SER A 157 22.61 7.46 7.03
C SER A 157 22.40 5.99 7.41
N MET A 158 22.64 5.64 8.67
CA MET A 158 22.37 4.31 9.20
C MET A 158 20.87 3.99 9.19
N SER A 159 20.01 4.95 9.55
CA SER A 159 18.56 4.76 9.47
C SER A 159 18.09 4.55 8.02
N ASP A 160 18.65 5.29 7.06
CA ASP A 160 18.35 5.14 5.64
C ASP A 160 18.82 3.78 5.12
N LYS A 161 20.04 3.36 5.51
CA LYS A 161 20.57 2.03 5.21
C LYS A 161 19.67 0.93 5.76
N LEU A 162 19.26 1.01 7.02
CA LEU A 162 18.32 0.05 7.64
C LEU A 162 16.95 0.07 6.96
N LYS A 163 16.42 1.24 6.58
CA LYS A 163 15.17 1.37 5.82
C LYS A 163 15.29 0.68 4.46
N LYS A 164 16.42 0.83 3.79
CA LYS A 164 16.71 0.22 2.48
C LYS A 164 16.89 -1.30 2.59
N GLU A 165 17.65 -1.78 3.57
CA GLU A 165 17.80 -3.21 3.86
C GLU A 165 16.44 -3.85 4.17
N ARG A 166 15.66 -3.22 5.05
CA ARG A 166 14.29 -3.65 5.37
C ARG A 166 13.42 -3.68 4.12
N LYS A 167 13.45 -2.65 3.27
CA LYS A 167 12.67 -2.59 2.02
C LYS A 167 13.01 -3.77 1.11
N THR A 168 14.29 -4.10 0.95
CA THR A 168 14.73 -5.25 0.15
C THR A 168 14.22 -6.57 0.74
N THR A 169 14.41 -6.80 2.04
CA THR A 169 13.95 -8.04 2.70
C THR A 169 12.44 -8.21 2.61
N ILE A 170 11.69 -7.14 2.87
CA ILE A 170 10.22 -7.13 2.75
C ILE A 170 9.79 -7.35 1.30
N SER A 171 10.46 -6.73 0.32
CA SER A 171 10.17 -6.92 -1.10
C SER A 171 10.31 -8.40 -1.51
N THR A 172 11.34 -9.08 -1.02
CA THR A 172 11.53 -10.52 -1.27
C THR A 172 10.38 -11.35 -0.69
N LEU A 173 9.96 -11.06 0.54
CA LEU A 173 8.82 -11.74 1.18
C LEU A 173 7.50 -11.50 0.43
N VAL A 174 7.29 -10.28 -0.07
CA VAL A 174 6.13 -9.91 -0.89
C VAL A 174 6.10 -10.74 -2.17
N ILE A 175 7.22 -10.81 -2.91
CA ILE A 175 7.34 -11.62 -4.13
C ILE A 175 7.08 -13.10 -3.84
N GLN A 176 7.65 -13.63 -2.75
CA GLN A 176 7.41 -15.01 -2.33
C GLN A 176 5.91 -15.27 -2.04
N GLY A 177 5.23 -14.33 -1.39
CA GLY A 177 3.79 -14.40 -1.15
C GLY A 177 2.98 -14.49 -2.46
N TYR A 178 3.33 -13.67 -3.46
CA TYR A 178 2.72 -13.76 -4.79
C TYR A 178 2.98 -15.12 -5.45
N ILE A 179 4.20 -15.65 -5.39
CA ILE A 179 4.54 -16.97 -5.97
C ILE A 179 3.67 -18.08 -5.36
N ILE A 180 3.53 -18.12 -4.04
CA ILE A 180 2.71 -19.13 -3.35
C ILE A 180 1.25 -19.05 -3.83
N PHE A 181 0.73 -17.85 -4.00
CA PHE A 181 -0.63 -17.63 -4.50
C PHE A 181 -0.80 -18.13 -5.94
N PHE A 182 0.15 -17.84 -6.83
CA PHE A 182 0.11 -18.33 -8.21
C PHE A 182 0.20 -19.85 -8.31
N ILE A 183 1.07 -20.48 -7.50
CA ILE A 183 1.15 -21.95 -7.41
C ILE A 183 -0.20 -22.53 -6.99
N PHE A 184 -0.85 -21.91 -6.01
CA PHE A 184 -2.16 -22.35 -5.56
C PHE A 184 -3.23 -22.24 -6.65
N ILE A 185 -3.27 -21.14 -7.40
CA ILE A 185 -4.13 -21.03 -8.59
C ILE A 185 -3.85 -22.20 -9.54
N GLY A 186 -2.58 -22.48 -9.84
CA GLY A 186 -2.19 -23.61 -10.69
C GLY A 186 -2.70 -24.96 -10.17
N ILE A 187 -2.58 -25.23 -8.87
CA ILE A 187 -3.11 -26.45 -8.25
C ILE A 187 -4.62 -26.54 -8.41
N ILE A 188 -5.35 -25.46 -8.13
CA ILE A 188 -6.81 -25.43 -8.25
C ILE A 188 -7.27 -25.65 -9.70
N LEU A 189 -6.58 -25.07 -10.68
CA LEU A 189 -6.87 -25.33 -12.09
C LEU A 189 -6.61 -26.80 -12.44
N VAL A 190 -5.49 -27.39 -12.02
CA VAL A 190 -5.23 -28.82 -12.27
C VAL A 190 -6.29 -29.70 -11.60
N MET A 191 -6.70 -29.37 -10.38
CA MET A 191 -7.78 -30.05 -9.67
C MET A 191 -9.10 -29.98 -10.47
N GLN A 192 -9.42 -28.80 -10.99
CA GLN A 192 -10.67 -28.55 -11.70
C GLN A 192 -10.74 -29.22 -13.08
N PHE A 193 -9.63 -29.28 -13.83
CA PHE A 193 -9.66 -29.75 -15.21
C PHE A 193 -9.12 -31.15 -15.44
N LYS A 194 -8.30 -31.69 -14.52
CA LYS A 194 -7.81 -33.07 -14.64
C LYS A 194 -8.44 -33.99 -13.62
N ILE A 195 -8.49 -33.58 -12.36
CA ILE A 195 -8.89 -34.49 -11.28
C ILE A 195 -10.41 -34.62 -11.23
N LEU A 196 -11.15 -33.52 -11.34
CA LEU A 196 -12.61 -33.53 -11.35
C LEU A 196 -13.22 -34.42 -12.46
N PRO A 197 -12.84 -34.28 -13.74
CA PRO A 197 -13.36 -35.13 -14.81
C PRO A 197 -12.92 -36.60 -14.68
N MET A 198 -11.74 -36.85 -14.12
CA MET A 198 -11.25 -38.21 -13.88
C MET A 198 -12.07 -38.90 -12.80
N ILE A 199 -12.48 -38.18 -11.74
CA ILE A 199 -13.32 -38.72 -10.67
C ILE A 199 -14.76 -38.91 -11.16
N SER A 200 -15.32 -37.96 -11.91
CA SER A 200 -16.67 -38.11 -12.48
C SER A 200 -16.76 -39.24 -13.50
N GLY A 201 -15.76 -39.38 -14.39
CA GLY A 201 -15.70 -40.48 -15.36
C GLY A 201 -15.51 -41.87 -14.71
N ILE A 202 -14.84 -41.94 -13.55
CA ILE A 202 -14.75 -43.18 -12.75
C ILE A 202 -16.07 -43.46 -12.01
N ALA A 203 -16.74 -42.42 -11.49
CA ALA A 203 -18.03 -42.54 -10.80
C ALA A 203 -19.13 -43.08 -11.73
N ASP A 204 -19.21 -42.58 -12.96
CA ASP A 204 -20.15 -43.07 -13.99
C ASP A 204 -19.89 -44.54 -14.38
N THR A 205 -18.65 -45.01 -14.27
CA THR A 205 -18.27 -46.37 -14.71
C THR A 205 -18.37 -47.42 -13.60
N LYS A 206 -18.48 -47.04 -12.31
CA LYS A 206 -18.41 -48.01 -11.19
C LYS A 206 -19.36 -47.83 -10.01
N ILE A 207 -20.26 -46.84 -9.97
CA ILE A 207 -21.13 -46.63 -8.79
C ILE A 207 -22.57 -46.37 -9.24
N GLY A 208 -23.22 -47.41 -9.75
CA GLY A 208 -24.66 -47.39 -10.08
C GLY A 208 -25.60 -47.79 -8.93
N ASP A 209 -25.13 -47.98 -7.69
CA ASP A 209 -25.97 -48.56 -6.61
C ASP A 209 -25.64 -48.08 -5.18
N ILE A 210 -24.90 -46.98 -5.00
CA ILE A 210 -24.73 -46.39 -3.67
C ILE A 210 -25.17 -44.93 -3.76
N GLY A 211 -26.32 -44.63 -3.17
CA GLY A 211 -27.01 -43.33 -3.20
C GLY A 211 -26.25 -42.19 -2.51
N GLY A 212 -25.06 -41.87 -3.00
CA GLY A 212 -24.44 -40.57 -2.80
C GLY A 212 -24.93 -39.63 -3.88
N GLU A 213 -25.38 -38.44 -3.49
CA GLU A 213 -25.60 -37.33 -4.42
C GLU A 213 -24.37 -37.18 -5.32
N THR A 214 -24.57 -37.27 -6.63
CA THR A 214 -23.54 -36.94 -7.61
C THR A 214 -23.29 -35.44 -7.51
N VAL A 215 -22.30 -35.04 -6.71
CA VAL A 215 -21.84 -33.65 -6.65
C VAL A 215 -21.53 -33.22 -8.08
N SER A 216 -22.29 -32.25 -8.58
CA SER A 216 -22.11 -31.76 -9.93
C SER A 216 -20.73 -31.10 -10.05
N ALA A 217 -20.06 -31.29 -11.19
CA ALA A 217 -18.76 -30.67 -11.43
C ALA A 217 -18.83 -29.13 -11.30
N GLU A 218 -20.01 -28.56 -11.56
CA GLU A 218 -20.34 -27.15 -11.41
C GLU A 218 -20.34 -26.69 -9.94
N GLU A 219 -20.95 -27.45 -9.03
CA GLU A 219 -20.91 -27.15 -7.59
C GLU A 219 -19.48 -27.20 -7.02
N MET A 220 -18.68 -28.17 -7.47
CA MET A 220 -17.29 -28.27 -7.02
C MET A 220 -16.41 -27.15 -7.60
N ALA A 221 -16.64 -26.73 -8.85
CA ALA A 221 -16.00 -25.56 -9.44
C ALA A 221 -16.32 -24.28 -8.67
N ASN A 222 -17.57 -24.10 -8.26
CA ASN A 222 -18.00 -22.98 -7.43
C ASN A 222 -17.33 -22.99 -6.04
N ALA A 223 -17.20 -24.16 -5.42
CA ALA A 223 -16.47 -24.30 -4.16
C ALA A 223 -14.99 -23.88 -4.27
N PHE A 224 -14.32 -24.27 -5.36
CA PHE A 224 -12.94 -23.86 -5.64
C PHE A 224 -12.80 -22.36 -5.92
N LEU A 225 -13.79 -21.75 -6.57
CA LEU A 225 -13.84 -20.30 -6.75
C LEU A 225 -13.89 -19.58 -5.40
N TYR A 226 -14.74 -20.01 -4.46
CA TYR A 226 -14.78 -19.42 -3.11
C TYR A 226 -13.45 -19.58 -2.38
N LEU A 227 -12.85 -20.76 -2.46
CA LEU A 227 -11.55 -21.04 -1.87
C LEU A 227 -10.47 -20.08 -2.41
N LEU A 228 -10.46 -19.86 -3.73
CA LEU A 228 -9.55 -18.92 -4.39
C LEU A 228 -9.80 -17.47 -3.97
N LEU A 229 -11.05 -17.03 -3.90
CA LEU A 229 -11.39 -15.67 -3.48
C LEU A 229 -11.02 -15.40 -2.01
N VAL A 230 -11.36 -16.33 -1.11
CA VAL A 230 -11.01 -16.25 0.31
C VAL A 230 -9.49 -16.23 0.47
N GLN A 231 -8.79 -17.12 -0.22
CA GLN A 231 -7.33 -17.13 -0.18
C GLN A 231 -6.73 -15.84 -0.74
N GLY A 232 -7.21 -15.34 -1.88
CA GLY A 232 -6.72 -14.10 -2.49
C GLY A 232 -6.93 -12.89 -1.58
N PHE A 233 -8.06 -12.85 -0.88
CA PHE A 233 -8.34 -11.84 0.12
C PHE A 233 -7.32 -11.87 1.27
N PHE A 234 -7.15 -13.01 1.94
CA PHE A 234 -6.26 -13.12 3.10
C PHE A 234 -4.77 -13.04 2.73
N SER A 235 -4.38 -13.66 1.61
CA SER A 235 -3.01 -13.59 1.07
C SER A 235 -2.65 -12.15 0.69
N GLY A 236 -3.55 -11.41 0.08
CA GLY A 236 -3.29 -10.01 -0.21
C GLY A 236 -3.21 -9.14 1.04
N LEU A 237 -4.00 -9.43 2.08
CA LEU A 237 -3.95 -8.69 3.34
C LEU A 237 -2.61 -8.91 4.04
N THR A 238 -2.12 -10.16 4.07
CA THR A 238 -0.82 -10.49 4.64
C THR A 238 0.32 -9.88 3.83
N ILE A 239 0.28 -9.98 2.50
CA ILE A 239 1.29 -9.38 1.62
C ILE A 239 1.35 -7.86 1.79
N GLY A 240 0.22 -7.14 1.80
CA GLY A 240 0.28 -5.68 1.95
C GLY A 240 0.54 -5.22 3.38
N LYS A 241 0.19 -6.00 4.42
CA LYS A 241 0.65 -5.74 5.79
C LYS A 241 2.17 -5.88 5.90
N LEU A 242 2.76 -6.87 5.21
CA LEU A 242 4.21 -7.03 5.14
C LEU A 242 4.86 -5.88 4.35
N ALA A 243 4.32 -5.55 3.17
CA ALA A 243 4.86 -4.54 2.26
C ALA A 243 4.88 -3.12 2.86
N GLU A 244 3.75 -2.69 3.41
CA GLU A 244 3.52 -1.28 3.79
C GLU A 244 3.37 -1.11 5.33
N GLY A 245 3.45 -2.20 6.11
CA GLY A 245 3.37 -2.18 7.58
C GLY A 245 1.96 -1.99 8.15
N GLN A 246 0.97 -1.65 7.31
CA GLN A 246 -0.42 -1.46 7.71
C GLN A 246 -1.37 -2.41 6.99
N ILE A 247 -2.37 -2.92 7.70
CA ILE A 247 -3.41 -3.80 7.12
C ILE A 247 -4.23 -3.07 6.03
N LYS A 248 -4.40 -1.75 6.17
CA LYS A 248 -5.15 -0.91 5.21
C LYS A 248 -4.54 -0.96 3.80
N SER A 249 -3.22 -1.02 3.72
CA SER A 249 -2.48 -1.19 2.48
C SER A 249 -2.60 -2.59 1.86
N GLY A 250 -2.84 -3.59 2.71
CA GLY A 250 -3.25 -4.96 2.35
C GLY A 250 -4.40 -5.00 1.36
N ILE A 251 -5.37 -4.11 1.51
CA ILE A 251 -6.58 -4.08 0.69
C ILE A 251 -6.25 -3.95 -0.80
N ARG A 252 -5.22 -3.18 -1.18
CA ARG A 252 -4.77 -3.08 -2.58
C ARG A 252 -4.32 -4.43 -3.15
N HIS A 253 -3.56 -5.17 -2.36
CA HIS A 253 -2.97 -6.43 -2.75
C HIS A 253 -4.04 -7.52 -2.78
N SER A 254 -4.94 -7.55 -1.78
CA SER A 254 -6.13 -8.42 -1.76
C SER A 254 -6.98 -8.24 -2.99
N PHE A 255 -7.21 -6.98 -3.36
CA PHE A 255 -7.98 -6.63 -4.54
C PHE A 255 -7.38 -7.18 -5.83
N ALA A 256 -6.08 -6.93 -6.04
CA ALA A 256 -5.37 -7.39 -7.22
C ALA A 256 -5.36 -8.92 -7.32
N LEU A 257 -5.15 -9.60 -6.20
CA LEU A 257 -5.13 -11.06 -6.14
C LEU A 257 -6.51 -11.68 -6.34
N MET A 258 -7.55 -11.12 -5.72
CA MET A 258 -8.94 -11.57 -5.95
C MET A 258 -9.34 -11.39 -7.41
N PHE A 259 -8.97 -10.26 -8.03
CA PHE A 259 -9.23 -10.02 -9.45
C PHE A 259 -8.49 -11.02 -10.35
N MET A 260 -7.24 -11.34 -10.03
CA MET A 260 -6.49 -12.38 -10.74
C MET A 260 -7.09 -13.78 -10.56
N SER A 261 -7.51 -14.14 -9.35
CA SER A 261 -8.24 -15.40 -9.10
C SER A 261 -9.51 -15.49 -9.91
N PHE A 262 -10.24 -14.38 -10.01
CA PHE A 262 -11.48 -14.31 -10.77
C PHE A 262 -11.24 -14.48 -12.27
N ILE A 263 -10.23 -13.81 -12.83
CA ILE A 263 -9.83 -13.98 -14.24
C ILE A 263 -9.35 -15.41 -14.48
N ALA A 264 -8.53 -15.95 -13.59
CA ALA A 264 -8.00 -17.31 -13.73
C ALA A 264 -9.12 -18.35 -13.71
N SER A 265 -10.07 -18.24 -12.79
CA SER A 265 -11.20 -19.17 -12.67
C SER A 265 -12.20 -19.02 -13.82
N THR A 266 -12.57 -17.78 -14.18
CA THR A 266 -13.52 -17.51 -15.29
C THR A 266 -12.92 -17.88 -16.64
N GLY A 267 -11.66 -17.47 -16.88
CA GLY A 267 -10.96 -17.80 -18.12
C GLY A 267 -10.76 -19.29 -18.28
N ALA A 268 -10.51 -20.03 -17.19
CA ALA A 268 -10.38 -21.47 -17.30
C ALA A 268 -11.73 -22.17 -17.56
N ASN A 269 -12.83 -21.70 -16.96
CA ASN A 269 -14.18 -22.20 -17.28
C ASN A 269 -14.57 -21.93 -18.74
N ILE A 270 -14.13 -20.82 -19.35
CA ILE A 270 -14.44 -20.50 -20.75
C ILE A 270 -13.57 -21.28 -21.74
N ILE A 271 -12.29 -21.54 -21.39
CA ILE A 271 -11.32 -22.18 -22.29
C ILE A 271 -11.47 -23.71 -22.29
N TRP A 272 -11.88 -24.29 -21.16
CA TRP A 272 -11.92 -25.74 -20.95
C TRP A 272 -13.29 -26.25 -20.47
N GLY A 273 -14.31 -25.40 -20.42
CA GLY A 273 -15.72 -25.78 -20.30
C GLY A 273 -16.33 -26.15 -21.64
#